data_AF-A0ABD3MEG6-F1
#
_entry.id   AF-A0ABD3MEG6-F1
#
_cell.length_a   1.000
_cell.length_b   1.000
_cell.length_c   1.000
_cell.angle_alpha   90.00
_cell.angle_beta   90.00
_cell.angle_gamma   90.00
#
_symmetry.space_group_name_H-M   'P 1'
#
loop_
_entity.id
_entity.type
_entity.pdbx_description
1 polymer ?
#
loop_
_entity_poly.entity_id
_entity_poly.type
_entity_poly.pdbx_seq_one_letter_code
_entity_poly.pdbx_strand_id
1 'polypeptide(L)'
;MRTTGLIWLVVCTIHFVPSPGSCFLHVLIQQQRQFASPTMTMTTTTTLSVSSDSEGGESEEESPSRRQVAGGRRISSDRPRRPPPSSTTRTRDRTRVATETTTAASTERRRAPHQFDHTKADARPFLNIDAGKYTKTQNPNDDAPVYVFSCDNNDDDTSDQNTAKLIPPGTHIQTKSLDNLFPNLEFSFHFNSNSTFRNALRNAIREDIFDTTPSYANMSDKARRMLLLPDSSLQGSWNCNNKANTDTIDVANGNEGGEKEQLRMRKLTQVLAAHLGPNAPTGDAFMTTIGNLCGSHPSTHWIDIVGIMDRKISYSWHQDTGRSHHGADGTRKTVLLGFPREDNYDGTGVFSHAVKLKYERHAPMDHPINEPIVYPNLVVEDEFVVKPRYAMGHEIIMFRDVDILHSAPEVAYRASVMRFM
;
A
#
# COMPACT_ATOMS: atom_id res chain seq x y z
N MET A 1 12.05 13.49 -38.33
CA MET A 1 12.28 14.04 -36.98
C MET A 1 11.38 13.30 -36.01
N ARG A 2 11.92 12.36 -35.22
CA ARG A 2 11.17 11.61 -34.21
C ARG A 2 11.34 12.30 -32.86
N THR A 3 10.25 12.81 -32.31
CA THR A 3 10.19 13.38 -30.96
C THR A 3 10.06 12.25 -29.94
N THR A 4 11.06 12.12 -29.08
CA THR A 4 11.07 11.21 -27.92
C THR A 4 10.13 11.74 -26.84
N GLY A 5 9.12 10.95 -26.46
CA GLY A 5 8.21 11.26 -25.36
C GLY A 5 8.75 10.75 -24.02
N LEU A 6 8.82 11.61 -23.01
CA LEU A 6 9.09 11.23 -21.61
C LEU A 6 7.86 10.55 -21.00
N ILE A 7 8.04 9.41 -20.35
CA ILE A 7 7.03 8.71 -19.55
C ILE A 7 7.34 8.94 -18.07
N TRP A 8 6.32 9.23 -17.26
CA TRP A 8 6.44 9.43 -15.82
C TRP A 8 5.75 8.31 -15.05
N LEU A 9 6.50 7.64 -14.18
CA LEU A 9 6.04 6.63 -13.23
C LEU A 9 5.65 7.33 -11.92
N VAL A 10 4.49 7.00 -11.33
CA VAL A 10 4.15 7.42 -9.96
C VAL A 10 4.21 6.19 -9.07
N VAL A 11 5.29 6.08 -8.30
CA VAL A 11 5.43 5.11 -7.22
C VAL A 11 5.27 5.87 -5.92
N CYS A 12 4.29 5.47 -5.10
CA CYS A 12 4.15 5.97 -3.74
C CYS A 12 4.94 5.06 -2.81
N THR A 13 6.16 5.47 -2.46
CA THR A 13 6.94 4.83 -1.39
C THR A 13 6.95 5.74 -0.17
N ILE A 14 6.63 5.21 1.00
CA ILE A 14 6.72 5.93 2.28
C ILE A 14 7.88 5.32 3.08
N HIS A 15 8.89 6.13 3.37
CA HIS A 15 10.00 5.74 4.24
C HIS A 15 9.73 6.14 5.69
N PHE A 16 9.94 5.21 6.61
CA PHE A 16 10.09 5.52 8.03
C PHE A 16 11.58 5.59 8.37
N VAL A 17 12.06 6.76 8.78
CA VAL A 17 13.40 6.90 9.38
C VAL A 17 13.21 7.00 10.90
N PRO A 18 13.72 6.04 11.70
CA PRO A 18 13.69 6.17 13.14
C PRO A 18 14.75 7.21 13.56
N SER A 19 14.30 8.37 14.05
CA SER A 19 15.14 9.35 14.74
C SER A 19 14.49 9.71 16.07
N PRO A 20 15.25 9.75 17.18
CA PRO A 20 14.71 10.15 18.47
C PRO A 20 14.46 11.67 18.45
N GLY A 21 13.19 12.06 18.36
CA GLY A 21 12.76 13.43 18.69
C GLY A 21 12.12 14.26 17.58
N SER A 22 11.91 13.76 16.36
CA SER A 22 11.10 14.44 15.34
C SER A 22 10.62 13.48 14.24
N CYS A 23 9.30 13.36 14.07
CA CYS A 23 8.71 12.66 12.92
C CYS A 23 8.53 13.66 11.77
N PHE A 24 9.34 13.55 10.72
CA PHE A 24 9.08 14.22 9.45
C PHE A 24 8.42 13.24 8.49
N LEU A 25 7.22 13.57 8.01
CA LEU A 25 6.61 12.90 6.88
C LEU A 25 7.30 13.37 5.60
N HIS A 26 8.26 12.59 5.10
CA HIS A 26 8.83 12.79 3.77
C HIS A 26 8.00 12.00 2.76
N VAL A 27 7.12 12.70 2.03
CA VAL A 27 6.56 12.17 0.78
C VAL A 27 7.62 12.38 -0.29
N LEU A 28 8.45 11.36 -0.53
CA LEU A 28 9.41 11.39 -1.62
C LEU A 28 8.71 10.92 -2.90
N ILE A 29 8.38 11.84 -3.79
CA ILE A 29 8.06 11.50 -5.18
C ILE A 29 9.40 11.27 -5.88
N GLN A 30 9.83 10.02 -6.00
CA GLN A 30 11.07 9.72 -6.70
C GLN A 30 10.83 9.86 -8.22
N GLN A 31 11.46 10.86 -8.81
CA GLN A 31 11.43 11.13 -10.25
C GLN A 31 12.71 10.59 -10.88
N GLN A 32 12.65 9.46 -11.60
CA GLN A 32 13.75 9.04 -12.46
C GLN A 32 13.62 9.67 -13.85
N ARG A 33 14.65 10.41 -14.26
CA ARG A 33 14.84 10.85 -15.65
C ARG A 33 15.58 9.76 -16.41
N GLN A 34 14.99 9.23 -17.48
CA GLN A 34 15.73 8.44 -18.45
C GLN A 34 16.41 9.37 -19.47
N PHE A 35 17.73 9.27 -19.60
CA PHE A 35 18.44 9.70 -20.79
C PHE A 35 18.69 8.47 -21.67
N ALA A 36 18.23 8.52 -22.92
CA ALA A 36 18.65 7.57 -23.94
C ALA A 36 19.98 8.05 -24.52
N SER A 37 21.01 7.20 -24.52
CA SER A 37 22.14 7.29 -25.44
C SER A 37 22.84 5.94 -25.63
N PRO A 38 23.52 5.75 -26.78
CA PRO A 38 23.63 4.45 -27.46
C PRO A 38 24.92 3.69 -27.16
N THR A 39 24.87 2.42 -27.55
CA THR A 39 25.89 1.36 -27.50
C THR A 39 27.27 1.78 -28.01
N MET A 40 28.34 1.43 -27.27
CA MET A 40 29.66 1.11 -27.81
C MET A 40 30.32 -0.02 -26.99
N THR A 41 30.98 -0.92 -27.71
CA THR A 41 31.57 -2.18 -27.25
C THR A 41 33.09 -2.08 -27.05
N MET A 42 33.64 -3.00 -26.24
CA MET A 42 35.06 -3.40 -26.03
C MET A 42 35.89 -2.48 -25.11
N THR A 43 36.77 -2.93 -24.19
CA THR A 43 37.51 -4.20 -24.00
C THR A 43 38.03 -4.30 -22.53
N THR A 44 38.41 -5.51 -22.13
CA THR A 44 39.04 -6.03 -20.89
C THR A 44 40.13 -5.20 -20.20
N THR A 45 40.30 -5.35 -18.87
CA THR A 45 41.58 -5.67 -18.18
C THR A 45 41.34 -6.13 -16.73
N THR A 46 42.02 -7.23 -16.36
CA THR A 46 42.09 -7.96 -15.09
C THR A 46 43.02 -7.29 -14.06
N THR A 47 42.73 -7.39 -12.76
CA THR A 47 43.75 -7.58 -11.70
C THR A 47 43.18 -8.22 -10.43
N LEU A 48 43.91 -9.24 -9.96
CA LEU A 48 43.79 -10.03 -8.71
C LEU A 48 44.55 -9.38 -7.54
N SER A 49 44.08 -9.61 -6.30
CA SER A 49 44.87 -9.89 -5.07
C SER A 49 43.91 -9.92 -3.86
N VAL A 50 43.65 -11.00 -3.10
CA VAL A 50 44.46 -11.94 -2.27
C VAL A 50 44.55 -11.51 -0.78
N SER A 51 43.95 -12.36 0.08
CA SER A 51 44.20 -12.66 1.53
C SER A 51 44.01 -11.52 2.56
N SER A 52 43.69 -11.74 3.84
CA SER A 52 44.09 -12.82 4.77
C SER A 52 43.19 -12.93 6.01
N ASP A 53 43.26 -14.10 6.65
CA ASP A 53 42.73 -14.53 7.94
C ASP A 53 43.04 -13.62 9.13
N SER A 54 42.23 -13.67 10.19
CA SER A 54 42.71 -14.01 11.55
C SER A 54 41.55 -14.29 12.53
N GLU A 55 41.78 -15.35 13.30
CA GLU A 55 41.00 -15.89 14.42
C GLU A 55 41.02 -15.00 15.67
N GLY A 56 40.12 -15.29 16.61
CA GLY A 56 40.51 -15.29 18.03
C GLY A 56 39.52 -14.68 19.02
N GLY A 57 39.06 -15.50 19.96
CA GLY A 57 39.11 -15.12 21.37
C GLY A 57 37.77 -14.97 22.10
N GLU A 58 37.40 -16.03 22.79
CA GLU A 58 36.42 -16.13 23.88
C GLU A 58 36.76 -15.19 25.06
N SER A 59 35.74 -14.72 25.82
CA SER A 59 35.44 -15.20 27.19
C SER A 59 34.58 -14.22 28.03
N GLU A 60 33.60 -14.82 28.72
CA GLU A 60 33.21 -14.66 30.14
C GLU A 60 32.98 -13.25 30.72
N GLU A 61 31.77 -12.86 31.15
CA GLU A 61 30.95 -13.27 32.31
C GLU A 61 30.93 -12.18 33.40
N GLU A 62 29.86 -12.21 34.20
CA GLU A 62 29.63 -11.52 35.48
C GLU A 62 29.23 -10.02 35.52
N SER A 63 27.91 -9.84 35.60
CA SER A 63 27.24 -8.95 36.58
C SER A 63 27.59 -9.39 38.02
N PRO A 64 27.52 -8.55 39.10
CA PRO A 64 26.21 -8.08 39.59
C PRO A 64 26.13 -6.82 40.51
N SER A 65 24.87 -6.35 40.66
CA SER A 65 24.30 -5.75 41.89
C SER A 65 24.75 -4.30 42.24
N ARG A 66 24.03 -3.38 42.92
CA ARG A 66 22.76 -3.33 43.68
C ARG A 66 22.55 -1.88 44.18
N ARG A 67 21.29 -1.51 44.50
CA ARG A 67 20.80 -0.42 45.42
C ARG A 67 20.80 1.05 44.91
N GLN A 68 19.60 1.66 44.78
CA GLN A 68 18.89 2.55 45.74
C GLN A 68 19.66 3.85 46.02
N VAL A 69 19.11 5.07 45.89
CA VAL A 69 18.13 5.74 46.77
C VAL A 69 17.57 7.02 46.09
N ALA A 70 16.37 7.42 46.52
CA ALA A 70 15.56 8.57 46.16
C ALA A 70 16.17 9.99 46.30
N GLY A 71 15.54 10.97 45.64
CA GLY A 71 15.28 12.30 46.23
C GLY A 71 15.64 13.55 45.42
N GLY A 72 14.62 14.21 44.86
CA GLY A 72 14.35 15.63 45.14
C GLY A 72 14.98 16.78 44.31
N ARG A 73 14.08 17.64 43.82
CA ARG A 73 14.16 19.12 43.61
C ARG A 73 14.76 19.74 42.32
N ARG A 74 13.83 20.33 41.55
CA ARG A 74 13.79 21.67 40.90
C ARG A 74 15.11 22.45 40.75
N ILE A 75 15.45 22.82 39.51
CA ILE A 75 16.02 24.13 39.14
C ILE A 75 15.44 24.58 37.78
N SER A 76 15.04 25.84 37.71
CA SER A 76 14.62 26.59 36.51
C SER A 76 15.81 27.21 35.77
N SER A 77 15.75 27.29 34.44
CA SER A 77 16.30 28.40 33.63
C SER A 77 15.62 28.32 32.25
N ASP A 78 14.83 29.26 31.73
CA ASP A 78 14.95 30.71 31.49
C ASP A 78 15.46 31.04 30.06
N ARG A 79 14.55 31.64 29.27
CA ARG A 79 14.67 32.43 28.01
C ARG A 79 14.80 31.74 26.62
N PRO A 80 14.44 32.44 25.51
CA PRO A 80 13.31 33.38 25.31
C PRO A 80 12.55 33.23 23.96
N ARG A 81 11.27 33.64 23.96
CA ARG A 81 10.37 33.74 22.79
C ARG A 81 10.74 34.91 21.87
N ARG A 82 10.62 34.72 20.54
CA ARG A 82 10.78 35.77 19.50
C ARG A 82 9.40 36.27 19.01
N PRO A 83 9.20 37.59 18.81
CA PRO A 83 7.91 38.20 18.49
C PRO A 83 7.56 38.20 16.98
N PRO A 84 6.28 38.40 16.59
CA PRO A 84 5.85 38.46 15.19
C PRO A 84 5.90 39.90 14.64
N PRO A 85 6.14 40.12 13.34
CA PRO A 85 5.89 41.41 12.72
C PRO A 85 4.51 41.53 12.08
N SER A 86 3.99 42.74 12.25
CA SER A 86 2.68 43.30 11.98
C SER A 86 2.40 43.64 10.51
N SER A 87 1.10 43.67 10.21
CA SER A 87 0.45 44.30 9.05
C SER A 87 0.78 45.80 8.91
N THR A 88 1.03 46.26 7.69
CA THR A 88 0.78 47.66 7.30
C THR A 88 0.19 47.75 5.88
N THR A 89 -0.87 48.53 5.82
CA THR A 89 -1.69 48.95 4.67
C THR A 89 -1.11 50.25 4.07
N ARG A 90 -1.08 50.40 2.74
CA ARG A 90 -1.23 51.70 2.01
C ARG A 90 -1.16 51.48 0.48
N THR A 91 -2.28 51.52 -0.25
CA THR A 91 -2.84 52.64 -1.06
C THR A 91 -1.93 53.33 -2.09
N ARG A 92 -2.38 53.24 -3.37
CA ARG A 92 -2.35 54.19 -4.52
C ARG A 92 -1.12 55.09 -4.73
N ASP A 93 -0.54 55.09 -5.94
CA ASP A 93 -0.95 56.01 -7.02
C ASP A 93 -0.26 55.74 -8.39
N ARG A 94 -0.88 56.30 -9.44
CA ARG A 94 -0.52 56.27 -10.87
C ARG A 94 0.84 56.92 -11.19
N THR A 95 1.56 56.38 -12.18
CA THR A 95 2.01 57.14 -13.37
C THR A 95 2.55 56.25 -14.48
N ARG A 96 2.21 56.62 -15.72
CA ARG A 96 2.54 55.97 -16.99
C ARG A 96 3.81 56.65 -17.53
N VAL A 97 4.90 55.92 -17.68
CA VAL A 97 6.06 56.32 -18.49
C VAL A 97 6.39 55.15 -19.40
N ALA A 98 6.32 55.41 -20.71
CA ALA A 98 6.76 54.52 -21.75
C ALA A 98 8.30 54.55 -21.78
N THR A 99 8.91 53.38 -21.62
CA THR A 99 10.32 53.18 -21.95
C THR A 99 10.44 51.85 -22.65
N GLU A 100 10.92 51.91 -23.88
CA GLU A 100 11.34 50.77 -24.70
C GLU A 100 12.44 50.01 -23.95
N THR A 101 12.19 48.74 -23.66
CA THR A 101 13.19 47.82 -23.15
C THR A 101 13.12 46.54 -23.98
N THR A 102 14.09 46.43 -24.88
CA THR A 102 14.84 45.23 -25.24
C THR A 102 14.25 43.87 -24.81
N THR A 103 14.07 43.02 -25.82
CA THR A 103 13.89 41.56 -25.77
C THR A 103 14.59 40.90 -24.59
N ALA A 104 13.83 40.63 -23.53
CA ALA A 104 14.19 39.66 -22.51
C ALA A 104 13.28 38.44 -22.70
N ALA A 105 13.91 37.29 -22.95
CA ALA A 105 13.27 35.99 -23.08
C ALA A 105 12.20 35.82 -21.98
N SER A 106 10.97 35.50 -22.38
CA SER A 106 9.95 35.07 -21.44
C SER A 106 10.47 33.82 -20.74
N THR A 107 10.97 34.00 -19.53
CA THR A 107 11.17 32.89 -18.60
C THR A 107 9.79 32.32 -18.37
N GLU A 108 9.48 31.21 -19.05
CA GLU A 108 8.35 30.36 -18.71
C GLU A 108 8.43 30.14 -17.20
N ARG A 109 7.48 30.75 -16.47
CA ARG A 109 7.27 30.42 -15.07
C ARG A 109 6.92 28.95 -15.05
N ARG A 110 7.92 28.11 -14.77
CA ARG A 110 7.73 26.69 -14.49
C ARG A 110 6.71 26.60 -13.37
N ARG A 111 5.49 26.28 -13.77
CA ARG A 111 4.41 25.95 -12.85
C ARG A 111 4.88 24.77 -12.01
N ALA A 112 4.49 24.75 -10.75
CA ALA A 112 4.81 23.64 -9.86
C ALA A 112 4.28 22.32 -10.45
N PRO A 113 4.93 21.17 -10.22
CA PRO A 113 4.65 19.90 -10.91
C PRO A 113 3.21 19.38 -10.86
N HIS A 114 2.38 19.89 -9.93
CA HIS A 114 0.97 19.55 -9.83
C HIS A 114 0.06 20.33 -10.80
N GLN A 115 0.63 21.23 -11.62
CA GLN A 115 -0.09 22.05 -12.59
C GLN A 115 0.21 21.68 -14.05
N PHE A 116 0.79 20.51 -14.31
CA PHE A 116 0.92 20.01 -15.68
C PHE A 116 -0.47 19.67 -16.25
N ASP A 117 -0.67 20.11 -17.48
CA ASP A 117 -1.93 20.16 -18.18
C ASP A 117 -2.53 18.75 -18.38
N HIS A 118 -3.51 18.39 -17.56
CA HIS A 118 -4.27 17.13 -17.63
C HIS A 118 -5.18 17.04 -18.88
N THR A 119 -5.10 18.01 -19.79
CA THR A 119 -5.96 18.11 -20.99
C THR A 119 -5.37 17.44 -22.24
N LYS A 120 -4.14 16.91 -22.21
CA LYS A 120 -3.61 16.15 -23.34
C LYS A 120 -4.28 14.78 -23.43
N ALA A 121 -5.31 14.69 -24.27
CA ALA A 121 -6.08 13.49 -24.57
C ALA A 121 -5.19 12.27 -24.93
N ASP A 122 -4.00 12.51 -25.49
CA ASP A 122 -3.05 11.48 -25.92
C ASP A 122 -2.33 10.75 -24.77
N ALA A 123 -2.27 11.33 -23.57
CA ALA A 123 -1.51 10.73 -22.48
C ALA A 123 -2.28 9.60 -21.77
N ARG A 124 -3.62 9.69 -21.75
CA ARG A 124 -4.56 8.74 -21.14
C ARG A 124 -5.93 8.94 -21.80
N PRO A 125 -6.37 8.10 -22.74
CA PRO A 125 -7.68 8.29 -23.33
C PRO A 125 -8.73 8.14 -22.22
N PHE A 126 -9.53 9.20 -22.03
CA PHE A 126 -10.78 9.06 -21.28
C PHE A 126 -11.58 7.94 -21.92
N LEU A 127 -12.31 7.19 -21.10
CA LEU A 127 -13.15 6.14 -21.64
C LEU A 127 -14.26 6.79 -22.47
N ASN A 128 -14.21 6.62 -23.79
CA ASN A 128 -15.36 6.87 -24.68
C ASN A 128 -16.47 5.81 -24.48
N ILE A 129 -16.32 4.96 -23.47
CA ILE A 129 -17.13 3.77 -23.20
C ILE A 129 -17.48 3.79 -21.71
N ASP A 130 -18.67 3.34 -21.35
CA ASP A 130 -19.06 3.16 -19.96
C ASP A 130 -18.12 2.16 -19.24
N ALA A 131 -17.51 2.59 -18.14
CA ALA A 131 -16.51 1.79 -17.42
C ALA A 131 -17.09 0.46 -16.89
N GLY A 132 -18.33 0.48 -16.39
CA GLY A 132 -19.00 -0.71 -15.88
C GLY A 132 -19.32 -1.71 -16.99
N LYS A 133 -19.77 -1.21 -18.14
CA LYS A 133 -19.97 -2.04 -19.34
C LYS A 133 -18.65 -2.64 -19.82
N TYR A 134 -17.58 -1.85 -19.86
CA TYR A 134 -16.26 -2.31 -20.28
C TYR A 134 -15.78 -3.48 -19.40
N THR A 135 -15.77 -3.31 -18.08
CA THR A 135 -15.27 -4.33 -17.14
C THR A 135 -16.11 -5.60 -17.15
N LYS A 136 -17.44 -5.51 -17.32
CA LYS A 136 -18.32 -6.69 -17.46
C LYS A 136 -18.09 -7.48 -18.75
N THR A 137 -17.56 -6.85 -19.79
CA THR A 137 -17.26 -7.53 -21.08
C THR A 137 -15.86 -8.12 -21.14
N GLN A 138 -15.00 -7.84 -20.16
CA GLN A 138 -13.66 -8.42 -20.14
C GLN A 138 -13.71 -9.90 -19.79
N ASN A 139 -12.89 -10.70 -20.47
CA ASN A 139 -12.63 -12.07 -20.07
C ASN A 139 -11.76 -12.08 -18.80
N PRO A 140 -12.19 -12.72 -17.70
CA PRO A 140 -11.37 -12.88 -16.50
C PRO A 140 -10.05 -13.61 -16.74
N ASN A 141 -10.01 -14.49 -17.74
CA ASN A 141 -8.84 -15.26 -18.13
C ASN A 141 -8.23 -16.06 -16.95
N ASP A 142 -9.09 -16.73 -16.16
CA ASP A 142 -8.67 -17.50 -14.99
C ASP A 142 -7.68 -18.63 -15.35
N ASP A 143 -7.83 -19.18 -16.56
CA ASP A 143 -7.00 -20.25 -17.14
C ASP A 143 -5.73 -19.76 -17.86
N ALA A 144 -5.33 -18.49 -17.68
CA ALA A 144 -4.12 -17.94 -18.31
C ALA A 144 -2.89 -18.88 -18.11
N PRO A 145 -2.02 -19.07 -19.10
CA PRO A 145 -0.79 -19.82 -18.92
C PRO A 145 0.13 -19.17 -17.88
N VAL A 146 1.07 -19.95 -17.33
CA VAL A 146 2.14 -19.41 -16.49
C VAL A 146 3.16 -18.67 -17.36
N TYR A 147 3.60 -17.51 -16.89
CA TYR A 147 4.60 -16.68 -17.50
C TYR A 147 6.01 -17.14 -17.10
N VAL A 148 6.89 -17.21 -18.10
CA VAL A 148 8.31 -17.57 -17.94
C VAL A 148 9.12 -16.40 -18.44
N PHE A 149 10.04 -15.88 -17.63
CA PHE A 149 10.91 -14.81 -18.10
C PHE A 149 11.94 -15.38 -19.06
N SER A 150 12.41 -14.54 -20.00
CA SER A 150 13.45 -14.93 -20.95
C SER A 150 14.74 -15.41 -20.27
N CYS A 151 15.08 -14.88 -19.09
CA CYS A 151 16.25 -15.33 -18.32
C CYS A 151 16.08 -16.72 -17.68
N ASP A 152 14.86 -17.26 -17.60
CA ASP A 152 14.59 -18.59 -17.04
C ASP A 152 14.64 -19.69 -18.12
N ASN A 153 14.69 -19.31 -19.41
CA ASN A 153 14.68 -20.26 -20.54
C ASN A 153 16.07 -20.75 -20.95
N ASN A 154 17.13 -20.34 -20.25
CA ASN A 154 18.47 -20.83 -20.53
C ASN A 154 18.64 -22.21 -19.88
N ASP A 155 18.31 -23.26 -20.63
CA ASP A 155 18.65 -24.67 -20.38
C ASP A 155 20.17 -24.93 -20.46
N ASP A 156 21.02 -23.96 -20.09
CA ASP A 156 22.45 -24.23 -19.93
C ASP A 156 22.63 -24.96 -18.59
N ASP A 157 22.42 -26.27 -18.68
CA ASP A 157 22.42 -27.33 -17.66
C ASP A 157 23.76 -27.48 -16.92
N THR A 158 24.59 -26.43 -16.89
CA THR A 158 25.98 -26.45 -16.44
C THR A 158 26.28 -25.52 -15.27
N SER A 159 25.27 -24.91 -14.63
CA SER A 159 25.46 -24.27 -13.33
C SER A 159 24.50 -24.82 -12.29
N ASP A 160 25.07 -25.31 -11.17
CA ASP A 160 24.42 -25.70 -9.92
C ASP A 160 23.59 -24.57 -9.24
N GLN A 161 23.13 -23.57 -10.00
CA GLN A 161 22.42 -22.38 -9.52
C GLN A 161 20.93 -22.31 -9.94
N ASN A 162 20.37 -23.38 -10.52
CA ASN A 162 18.93 -23.47 -10.80
C ASN A 162 18.12 -23.65 -9.49
N THR A 163 18.16 -22.62 -8.66
CA THR A 163 17.54 -22.45 -7.34
C THR A 163 16.10 -21.90 -7.43
N ALA A 164 15.60 -21.70 -8.65
CA ALA A 164 14.27 -21.15 -8.91
C ALA A 164 13.18 -22.17 -8.56
N LYS A 165 12.54 -21.97 -7.41
CA LYS A 165 11.50 -22.87 -6.91
C LYS A 165 10.25 -22.80 -7.80
N LEU A 166 9.85 -23.95 -8.34
CA LEU A 166 8.65 -24.09 -9.16
C LEU A 166 7.39 -23.78 -8.34
N ILE A 167 6.46 -23.01 -8.91
CA ILE A 167 5.17 -22.73 -8.30
C ILE A 167 4.16 -23.77 -8.80
N PRO A 168 3.50 -24.53 -7.90
CA PRO A 168 2.48 -25.48 -8.31
C PRO A 168 1.33 -24.79 -9.07
N PRO A 169 0.94 -25.28 -10.26
CA PRO A 169 -0.18 -24.73 -11.01
C PRO A 169 -1.46 -24.64 -10.17
N GLY A 170 -2.20 -23.54 -10.32
CA GLY A 170 -3.47 -23.33 -9.62
C GLY A 170 -3.35 -22.79 -8.19
N THR A 171 -2.14 -22.52 -7.69
CA THR A 171 -1.94 -21.95 -6.35
C THR A 171 -1.77 -20.43 -6.32
N HIS A 172 -1.62 -19.81 -7.50
CA HIS A 172 -1.27 -18.40 -7.67
C HIS A 172 -2.28 -17.42 -7.08
N ILE A 173 -3.57 -17.65 -7.33
CA ILE A 173 -4.66 -16.77 -6.90
C ILE A 173 -5.76 -17.64 -6.30
N GLN A 174 -6.11 -17.36 -5.06
CA GLN A 174 -7.16 -18.07 -4.32
C GLN A 174 -8.30 -17.10 -4.04
N THR A 175 -9.54 -17.54 -4.22
CA THR A 175 -10.72 -16.76 -3.85
C THR A 175 -11.33 -17.29 -2.56
N LYS A 176 -12.03 -16.42 -1.83
CA LYS A 176 -12.76 -16.82 -0.62
C LYS A 176 -14.03 -15.97 -0.46
N SER A 177 -15.08 -16.64 0.00
CA SER A 177 -16.36 -16.02 0.35
C SER A 177 -16.32 -15.42 1.76
N LEU A 178 -17.04 -14.33 1.98
CA LEU A 178 -17.31 -13.82 3.33
C LEU A 178 -18.12 -14.81 4.18
N ASP A 179 -19.01 -15.61 3.59
CA ASP A 179 -19.77 -16.64 4.33
C ASP A 179 -18.88 -17.79 4.81
N ASN A 180 -17.78 -18.07 4.11
CA ASN A 180 -16.80 -19.06 4.56
C ASN A 180 -16.05 -18.59 5.82
N LEU A 181 -15.97 -17.28 6.05
CA LEU A 181 -15.31 -16.69 7.22
C LEU A 181 -16.29 -16.39 8.36
N PHE A 182 -17.52 -16.04 8.01
CA PHE A 182 -18.58 -15.65 8.94
C PHE A 182 -19.85 -16.46 8.64
N PRO A 183 -19.87 -17.76 9.00
CA PRO A 183 -20.95 -18.65 8.63
C PRO A 183 -22.27 -18.28 9.31
N ASN A 184 -23.38 -18.63 8.68
CA ASN A 184 -24.76 -18.43 9.17
C ASN A 184 -25.21 -16.97 9.31
N LEU A 185 -24.55 -16.03 8.63
CA LEU A 185 -24.93 -14.61 8.61
C LEU A 185 -25.43 -14.12 7.26
N GLU A 186 -25.39 -14.96 6.22
CA GLU A 186 -25.64 -14.55 4.83
C GLU A 186 -24.83 -13.27 4.47
N PHE A 187 -23.60 -13.19 4.99
CA PHE A 187 -22.73 -12.03 4.89
C PHE A 187 -22.51 -11.69 3.42
N SER A 188 -22.17 -12.68 2.58
CA SER A 188 -21.91 -12.45 1.15
C SER A 188 -23.14 -11.87 0.45
N PHE A 189 -24.34 -12.37 0.78
CA PHE A 189 -25.59 -11.87 0.22
C PHE A 189 -25.81 -10.41 0.61
N HIS A 190 -25.74 -10.08 1.91
CA HIS A 190 -25.91 -8.70 2.39
C HIS A 190 -24.84 -7.78 1.80
N PHE A 191 -23.58 -8.22 1.78
CA PHE A 191 -22.48 -7.46 1.23
C PHE A 191 -22.67 -7.22 -0.26
N ASN A 192 -23.03 -8.21 -1.06
CA ASN A 192 -23.17 -8.06 -2.51
C ASN A 192 -24.42 -7.26 -2.93
N SER A 193 -25.54 -7.43 -2.22
CA SER A 193 -26.84 -6.86 -2.62
C SER A 193 -27.17 -5.49 -2.03
N ASN A 194 -26.40 -5.01 -1.04
CA ASN A 194 -26.72 -3.77 -0.31
C ASN A 194 -25.54 -2.78 -0.29
N SER A 195 -25.59 -1.80 -1.18
CA SER A 195 -24.56 -0.76 -1.34
C SER A 195 -24.49 0.16 -0.13
N THR A 196 -25.62 0.40 0.55
CA THR A 196 -25.64 1.15 1.81
C THR A 196 -24.82 0.43 2.88
N PHE A 197 -24.99 -0.89 3.02
CA PHE A 197 -24.20 -1.70 3.94
C PHE A 197 -22.71 -1.67 3.58
N ARG A 198 -22.35 -1.94 2.32
CA ARG A 198 -20.93 -1.90 1.87
C ARG A 198 -20.26 -0.57 2.16
N ASN A 199 -20.95 0.53 1.87
CA ASN A 199 -20.43 1.87 2.11
C ASN A 199 -20.30 2.18 3.60
N ALA A 200 -21.29 1.80 4.41
CA ALA A 200 -21.22 1.93 5.87
C ALA A 200 -20.06 1.12 6.46
N LEU A 201 -19.88 -0.13 6.01
CA LEU A 201 -18.79 -1.01 6.42
C LEU A 201 -17.44 -0.38 6.10
N ARG A 202 -17.25 0.04 4.85
CA ARG A 202 -16.00 0.69 4.41
C ARG A 202 -15.70 1.94 5.22
N ASN A 203 -16.67 2.83 5.39
CA ASN A 203 -16.48 4.09 6.11
C ASN A 203 -16.16 3.83 7.59
N ALA A 204 -16.85 2.89 8.23
CA ALA A 204 -16.59 2.52 9.61
C ALA A 204 -15.17 1.97 9.79
N ILE A 205 -14.69 1.08 8.90
CA ILE A 205 -13.30 0.60 8.91
C ILE A 205 -12.33 1.77 8.76
N ARG A 206 -12.55 2.66 7.78
CA ARG A 206 -11.68 3.82 7.54
C ARG A 206 -11.58 4.73 8.76
N GLU A 207 -12.71 5.01 9.39
CA GLU A 207 -12.75 5.84 10.59
C GLU A 207 -12.07 5.18 11.78
N ASP A 208 -12.38 3.90 12.07
CA ASP A 208 -11.76 3.20 13.20
C ASP A 208 -10.25 3.03 12.97
N ILE A 209 -9.79 2.71 11.75
CA ILE A 209 -8.35 2.67 11.42
C ILE A 209 -7.71 4.04 11.56
N PHE A 210 -8.36 5.11 11.09
CA PHE A 210 -7.84 6.46 11.22
C PHE A 210 -7.66 6.83 12.69
N ASP A 211 -8.70 6.60 13.50
CA ASP A 211 -8.73 6.98 14.90
C ASP A 211 -7.77 6.12 15.76
N THR A 212 -7.40 4.91 15.30
CA THR A 212 -6.60 3.95 16.09
C THR A 212 -5.16 3.78 15.62
N THR A 213 -4.81 4.28 14.43
CA THR A 213 -3.43 4.23 13.93
C THR A 213 -2.61 5.34 14.60
N PRO A 214 -1.51 5.04 15.33
CA PRO A 214 -0.75 6.04 16.10
C PRO A 214 -0.23 7.23 15.29
N SER A 215 0.14 7.02 14.02
CA SER A 215 0.62 8.10 13.14
C SER A 215 -0.42 9.19 12.86
N TYR A 216 -1.70 8.94 13.15
CA TYR A 216 -2.81 9.86 12.91
C TYR A 216 -3.27 10.61 14.16
N ALA A 217 -2.81 10.21 15.35
CA ALA A 217 -3.28 10.76 16.63
C ALA A 217 -3.16 12.30 16.73
N ASN A 218 -2.19 12.90 16.05
CA ASN A 218 -1.92 14.34 16.09
C ASN A 218 -2.31 15.09 14.80
N MET A 219 -3.09 14.48 13.92
CA MET A 219 -3.52 15.13 12.68
C MET A 219 -4.66 16.12 12.92
N SER A 220 -4.65 17.24 12.18
CA SER A 220 -5.73 18.23 12.24
C SER A 220 -7.07 17.69 11.71
N ASP A 221 -8.18 18.26 12.17
CA ASP A 221 -9.53 17.95 11.63
C ASP A 221 -9.62 18.13 10.12
N LYS A 222 -8.89 19.10 9.57
CA LYS A 222 -8.83 19.30 8.12
C LYS A 222 -8.19 18.09 7.43
N ALA A 223 -7.08 17.57 7.97
CA ALA A 223 -6.43 16.38 7.44
C ALA A 223 -7.33 15.15 7.59
N ARG A 224 -7.99 14.97 8.74
CA ARG A 224 -8.98 13.91 8.97
C ARG A 224 -10.09 13.95 7.92
N ARG A 225 -10.72 15.11 7.71
CA ARG A 225 -11.79 15.26 6.70
C ARG A 225 -11.32 14.93 5.30
N MET A 226 -10.11 15.33 4.92
CA MET A 226 -9.56 15.03 3.59
C MET A 226 -9.24 13.54 3.42
N LEU A 227 -8.58 12.93 4.40
CA LEU A 227 -8.14 11.54 4.31
C LEU A 227 -9.30 10.54 4.39
N LEU A 228 -10.42 10.93 5.01
CA LEU A 228 -11.63 10.12 5.11
C LEU A 228 -12.60 10.31 3.94
N LEU A 229 -12.31 11.16 2.96
CA LEU A 229 -13.15 11.29 1.77
C LEU A 229 -13.32 9.94 1.03
N PRO A 230 -14.48 9.64 0.43
CA PRO A 230 -14.72 8.35 -0.23
C PRO A 230 -13.77 8.03 -1.39
N ASP A 231 -13.18 9.05 -2.01
CA ASP A 231 -12.24 8.95 -3.13
C ASP A 231 -10.76 9.01 -2.71
N SER A 232 -10.48 9.23 -1.42
CA SER A 232 -9.12 9.23 -0.88
C SER A 232 -8.69 7.82 -0.49
N SER A 233 -7.50 7.42 -0.94
CA SER A 233 -6.82 6.27 -0.35
C SER A 233 -6.47 6.55 1.11
N LEU A 234 -6.49 5.52 1.95
CA LEU A 234 -6.09 5.59 3.35
C LEU A 234 -5.23 4.38 3.68
N GLN A 235 -4.07 4.60 4.29
CA GLN A 235 -3.24 3.54 4.84
C GLN A 235 -3.38 3.55 6.36
N GLY A 236 -3.10 2.44 7.03
CA GLY A 236 -3.05 2.41 8.49
C GLY A 236 -2.57 1.07 8.98
N SER A 237 -2.80 0.82 10.27
CA SER A 237 -2.54 -0.50 10.84
C SER A 237 -3.82 -1.15 11.34
N TRP A 238 -4.11 -2.34 10.82
CA TRP A 238 -5.29 -3.12 11.22
C TRP A 238 -5.08 -3.89 12.52
N ASN A 239 -3.83 -4.01 12.98
CA ASN A 239 -3.49 -4.67 14.24
C ASN A 239 -2.32 -3.94 14.91
N CYS A 240 -2.59 -2.78 15.53
CA CYS A 240 -1.62 -2.17 16.44
C CYS A 240 -1.69 -2.99 17.73
N ASN A 241 -0.67 -3.78 18.06
CA ASN A 241 -0.62 -4.51 19.33
C ASN A 241 -1.04 -3.56 20.48
N ASN A 242 -2.07 -3.96 21.25
CA ASN A 242 -2.58 -3.32 22.47
C ASN A 242 -1.54 -3.34 23.61
N LYS A 243 -0.35 -2.80 23.40
CA LYS A 243 0.64 -2.58 24.48
C LYS A 243 0.52 -1.19 25.13
N ALA A 244 -0.50 -0.41 24.77
CA ALA A 244 -0.73 0.92 25.32
C ALA A 244 -2.22 1.13 25.65
N ASN A 245 -2.78 0.26 26.51
CA ASN A 245 -3.85 0.64 27.43
C ASN A 245 -3.99 -0.33 28.61
N THR A 246 -2.87 -0.85 29.12
CA THR A 246 -2.79 -1.18 30.54
C THR A 246 -2.48 0.12 31.31
N ASP A 247 -3.38 1.10 31.23
CA ASP A 247 -3.55 2.01 32.36
C ASP A 247 -4.29 1.18 33.40
N THR A 248 -3.50 0.43 34.18
CA THR A 248 -3.94 -0.19 35.42
C THR A 248 -4.59 0.88 36.28
N ILE A 249 -5.91 0.83 36.41
CA ILE A 249 -6.57 1.46 37.54
C ILE A 249 -6.28 0.54 38.73
N ASP A 250 -5.42 1.00 39.64
CA ASP A 250 -5.29 0.41 40.96
C ASP A 250 -6.66 0.47 41.67
N VAL A 251 -7.45 -0.60 41.55
CA VAL A 251 -8.62 -0.80 42.40
C VAL A 251 -8.14 -1.57 43.62
N ALA A 252 -7.74 -0.81 44.63
CA ALA A 252 -7.78 -1.33 45.98
C ALA A 252 -9.24 -1.66 46.34
N ASN A 253 -9.46 -2.94 46.62
CA ASN A 253 -10.59 -3.56 47.32
C ASN A 253 -11.68 -4.18 46.44
N GLY A 254 -11.98 -5.45 46.78
CA GLY A 254 -12.75 -6.38 45.97
C GLY A 254 -14.20 -6.00 45.69
N ASN A 255 -14.73 -6.73 44.71
CA ASN A 255 -16.06 -6.72 44.08
C ASN A 255 -16.27 -5.80 42.86
N GLU A 256 -16.72 -6.45 41.77
CA GLU A 256 -17.46 -5.92 40.61
C GLU A 256 -16.76 -4.89 39.70
N GLY A 257 -15.50 -5.16 39.33
CA GLY A 257 -14.77 -4.42 38.29
C GLY A 257 -14.43 -5.31 37.09
N GLY A 258 -15.42 -5.75 36.31
CA GLY A 258 -15.14 -6.34 35.00
C GLY A 258 -14.62 -5.25 34.07
N GLU A 259 -13.32 -5.22 33.81
CA GLU A 259 -12.71 -4.34 32.80
C GLU A 259 -13.47 -4.54 31.49
N LYS A 260 -14.25 -3.53 31.08
CA LYS A 260 -14.90 -3.55 29.77
C LYS A 260 -13.80 -3.48 28.73
N GLU A 261 -13.50 -4.61 28.13
CA GLU A 261 -12.56 -4.73 27.02
C GLU A 261 -12.85 -3.62 26.00
N GLN A 262 -11.90 -2.70 25.87
CA GLN A 262 -12.08 -1.51 25.05
C GLN A 262 -12.00 -1.91 23.58
N LEU A 263 -13.15 -2.14 22.94
CA LEU A 263 -13.21 -2.39 21.49
C LEU A 263 -12.54 -1.23 20.75
N ARG A 264 -11.62 -1.57 19.84
CA ARG A 264 -10.89 -0.63 19.00
C ARG A 264 -11.71 -0.30 17.76
N MET A 265 -12.36 -1.30 17.18
CA MET A 265 -13.19 -1.20 15.97
C MET A 265 -14.67 -0.96 16.32
N ARG A 266 -14.96 0.15 17.00
CA ARG A 266 -16.30 0.42 17.57
C ARG A 266 -17.34 0.73 16.50
N LYS A 267 -17.02 1.60 15.55
CA LYS A 267 -17.97 2.00 14.51
C LYS A 267 -18.29 0.80 13.62
N LEU A 268 -17.27 0.01 13.32
CA LEU A 268 -17.42 -1.22 12.54
C LEU A 268 -18.33 -2.23 13.27
N THR A 269 -18.14 -2.41 14.57
CA THR A 269 -19.00 -3.26 15.40
C THR A 269 -20.47 -2.85 15.29
N GLN A 270 -20.75 -1.55 15.37
CA GLN A 270 -22.13 -1.03 15.27
C GLN A 270 -22.74 -1.29 13.89
N VAL A 271 -21.98 -1.05 12.82
CA VAL A 271 -22.44 -1.29 11.45
C VAL A 271 -22.74 -2.77 11.20
N LEU A 272 -21.85 -3.67 11.66
CA LEU A 272 -22.02 -5.11 11.52
C LEU A 272 -23.27 -5.58 12.26
N ALA A 273 -23.45 -5.19 13.52
CA ALA A 273 -24.63 -5.55 14.30
C ALA A 273 -25.94 -5.01 13.69
N ALA A 274 -25.92 -3.80 13.14
CA ALA A 274 -27.09 -3.18 12.53
C ALA A 274 -27.56 -3.90 11.24
N HIS A 275 -26.65 -4.52 10.49
CA HIS A 275 -26.98 -5.14 9.19
C HIS A 275 -27.04 -6.66 9.22
N LEU A 276 -26.28 -7.31 10.11
CA LEU A 276 -26.20 -8.78 10.21
C LEU A 276 -26.87 -9.32 11.48
N GLY A 277 -27.39 -8.44 12.34
CA GLY A 277 -28.11 -8.80 13.55
C GLY A 277 -27.21 -9.08 14.77
N PRO A 278 -27.79 -9.62 15.86
CA PRO A 278 -27.11 -9.74 17.16
C PRO A 278 -25.95 -10.75 17.16
N ASN A 279 -25.89 -11.66 16.18
CA ASN A 279 -24.83 -12.66 16.04
C ASN A 279 -23.65 -12.15 15.19
N ALA A 280 -23.68 -10.90 14.75
CA ALA A 280 -22.61 -10.31 13.96
C ALA A 280 -21.28 -10.30 14.74
N PRO A 281 -20.13 -10.49 14.07
CA PRO A 281 -18.84 -10.36 14.73
C PRO A 281 -18.61 -8.92 15.21
N THR A 282 -17.80 -8.76 16.25
CA THR A 282 -17.27 -7.42 16.57
C THR A 282 -16.35 -6.95 15.43
N GLY A 283 -16.14 -5.64 15.34
CA GLY A 283 -15.24 -5.10 14.32
C GLY A 283 -13.81 -5.62 14.47
N ASP A 284 -13.33 -5.84 15.69
CA ASP A 284 -11.99 -6.40 15.92
C ASP A 284 -11.92 -7.87 15.51
N ALA A 285 -12.98 -8.65 15.78
CA ALA A 285 -13.09 -10.02 15.29
C ALA A 285 -13.15 -10.05 13.75
N PHE A 286 -13.90 -9.16 13.11
CA PHE A 286 -13.96 -9.05 11.65
C PHE A 286 -12.59 -8.77 11.03
N MET A 287 -11.89 -7.74 11.52
CA MET A 287 -10.58 -7.36 11.00
C MET A 287 -9.53 -8.45 11.25
N THR A 288 -9.58 -9.10 12.42
CA THR A 288 -8.67 -10.20 12.77
C THR A 288 -8.92 -11.44 11.91
N THR A 289 -10.18 -11.83 11.69
CA THR A 289 -10.52 -12.98 10.85
C THR A 289 -10.03 -12.80 9.42
N ILE A 290 -10.20 -11.61 8.82
CA ILE A 290 -9.67 -11.33 7.48
C ILE A 290 -8.14 -11.25 7.50
N GLY A 291 -7.55 -10.55 8.47
CA GLY A 291 -6.10 -10.41 8.59
C GLY A 291 -5.36 -11.74 8.80
N ASN A 292 -5.99 -12.72 9.46
CA ASN A 292 -5.44 -14.06 9.62
C ASN A 292 -5.29 -14.83 8.30
N LEU A 293 -5.98 -14.41 7.22
CA LEU A 293 -5.78 -14.99 5.89
C LEU A 293 -4.39 -14.66 5.30
N CYS A 294 -3.71 -13.63 5.82
CA CYS A 294 -2.37 -13.25 5.40
C CYS A 294 -1.28 -14.25 5.87
N GLY A 295 -1.62 -15.26 6.68
CA GLY A 295 -0.71 -16.32 7.12
C GLY A 295 -0.27 -16.17 8.59
N SER A 296 0.79 -16.88 8.98
CA SER A 296 1.23 -16.98 10.38
C SER A 296 1.91 -15.71 10.92
N HIS A 297 2.46 -14.87 10.04
CA HIS A 297 3.18 -13.64 10.38
C HIS A 297 2.73 -12.49 9.49
N PRO A 298 1.45 -12.08 9.56
CA PRO A 298 0.97 -11.01 8.72
C PRO A 298 1.61 -9.70 9.17
N SER A 299 1.87 -8.78 8.23
CA SER A 299 2.08 -7.41 8.67
C SER A 299 0.78 -6.85 9.22
N THR A 300 0.89 -5.76 9.96
CA THR A 300 -0.30 -5.09 10.46
C THR A 300 -0.74 -4.00 9.49
N HIS A 301 -0.12 -3.90 8.31
CA HIS A 301 -0.42 -2.86 7.32
C HIS A 301 -1.75 -3.13 6.62
N TRP A 302 -2.55 -2.07 6.53
CA TRP A 302 -3.83 -2.05 5.82
C TRP A 302 -3.89 -0.83 4.89
N ILE A 303 -4.48 -1.00 3.71
CA ILE A 303 -4.65 0.09 2.74
C ILE A 303 -6.03 0.00 2.06
N ASP A 304 -6.77 1.09 2.06
CA ASP A 304 -7.97 1.30 1.25
C ASP A 304 -7.59 1.97 -0.09
N ILE A 305 -7.84 1.29 -1.22
CA ILE A 305 -7.36 1.68 -2.54
C ILE A 305 -8.54 1.93 -3.48
N VAL A 306 -8.83 3.19 -3.77
CA VAL A 306 -9.96 3.58 -4.64
C VAL A 306 -9.65 3.33 -6.11
N GLY A 307 -8.40 3.52 -6.56
CA GLY A 307 -8.01 3.38 -7.96
C GLY A 307 -8.28 4.64 -8.77
N ILE A 308 -7.71 4.70 -9.97
CA ILE A 308 -7.82 5.87 -10.84
C ILE A 308 -9.11 5.75 -11.68
N MET A 309 -10.02 6.71 -11.52
CA MET A 309 -11.32 6.67 -12.18
C MET A 309 -11.32 7.30 -13.59
N ASP A 310 -12.32 6.88 -14.38
CA ASP A 310 -12.74 7.44 -15.67
C ASP A 310 -11.69 7.43 -16.79
N ARG A 311 -10.66 6.60 -16.63
CA ARG A 311 -9.57 6.48 -17.61
C ARG A 311 -9.02 5.08 -17.66
N LYS A 312 -8.52 4.71 -18.84
CA LYS A 312 -7.71 3.52 -19.02
C LYS A 312 -6.26 3.82 -18.60
N ILE A 313 -5.66 2.94 -17.81
CA ILE A 313 -4.25 3.03 -17.40
C ILE A 313 -3.44 1.85 -17.94
N SER A 314 -2.17 2.10 -18.25
CA SER A 314 -1.22 1.06 -18.63
C SER A 314 -0.81 0.24 -17.41
N TYR A 315 -0.46 -1.02 -17.65
CA TYR A 315 0.12 -1.87 -16.61
C TYR A 315 1.46 -1.33 -16.14
N SER A 316 1.64 -1.37 -14.84
CA SER A 316 2.89 -1.20 -14.13
C SER A 316 3.09 -2.45 -13.28
N TRP A 317 3.69 -3.48 -13.87
CA TRP A 317 3.92 -4.77 -13.23
C TRP A 317 4.92 -4.63 -12.09
N HIS A 318 4.54 -5.13 -10.92
CA HIS A 318 5.40 -5.12 -9.75
C HIS A 318 5.08 -6.27 -8.80
N GLN A 319 5.98 -6.48 -7.86
CA GLN A 319 5.76 -7.18 -6.60
C GLN A 319 5.81 -6.15 -5.48
N ASP A 320 5.02 -6.32 -4.42
CA ASP A 320 4.98 -5.36 -3.31
C ASP A 320 6.29 -5.35 -2.53
N THR A 321 6.89 -6.52 -2.32
CA THR A 321 8.17 -6.69 -1.62
C THR A 321 9.07 -7.77 -2.22
N GLY A 322 8.51 -8.70 -2.99
CA GLY A 322 9.20 -9.89 -3.51
C GLY A 322 9.69 -10.84 -2.41
N ARG A 323 9.02 -10.92 -1.26
CA ARG A 323 9.46 -11.76 -0.14
C ARG A 323 8.37 -12.71 0.32
N SER A 324 8.75 -13.95 0.57
CA SER A 324 7.91 -14.95 1.25
C SER A 324 8.34 -15.25 2.70
N HIS A 325 9.53 -14.77 3.12
CA HIS A 325 10.32 -15.35 4.22
C HIS A 325 10.29 -14.65 5.59
N HIS A 326 9.33 -13.78 5.89
CA HIS A 326 9.22 -13.27 7.28
C HIS A 326 8.50 -14.24 8.24
N GLY A 327 8.31 -15.50 7.86
CA GLY A 327 7.86 -16.61 8.71
C GLY A 327 8.42 -17.94 8.21
N ALA A 328 8.69 -18.88 9.11
CA ALA A 328 9.36 -20.16 8.82
C ALA A 328 8.58 -21.12 7.88
N ASP A 329 7.37 -20.77 7.46
CA ASP A 329 6.46 -21.64 6.71
C ASP A 329 6.14 -21.18 5.27
N GLY A 330 6.63 -20.00 4.84
CA GLY A 330 6.39 -19.48 3.48
C GLY A 330 4.91 -19.21 3.16
N THR A 331 4.07 -19.02 4.19
CA THR A 331 2.61 -18.91 4.06
C THR A 331 2.08 -17.49 3.84
N ARG A 332 2.96 -16.48 3.82
CA ARG A 332 2.54 -15.08 3.78
C ARG A 332 1.82 -14.74 2.47
N LYS A 333 0.63 -14.16 2.60
CA LYS A 333 -0.22 -13.78 1.47
C LYS A 333 -0.61 -12.31 1.56
N THR A 334 -0.74 -11.68 0.40
CA THR A 334 -1.51 -10.46 0.24
C THR A 334 -2.98 -10.84 0.12
N VAL A 335 -3.83 -10.19 0.91
CA VAL A 335 -5.27 -10.44 0.96
C VAL A 335 -5.99 -9.17 0.54
N LEU A 336 -6.88 -9.28 -0.45
CA LEU A 336 -7.65 -8.18 -1.00
C LEU A 336 -9.14 -8.43 -0.77
N LEU A 337 -9.83 -7.51 -0.09
CA LEU A 337 -11.29 -7.48 0.02
C LEU A 337 -11.86 -6.45 -0.96
N GLY A 338 -12.70 -6.89 -1.88
CA GLY A 338 -13.25 -6.07 -2.96
C GLY A 338 -14.54 -5.32 -2.56
N PHE A 339 -14.61 -4.02 -2.87
CA PHE A 339 -15.83 -3.21 -2.71
C PHE A 339 -16.29 -2.72 -4.09
N PRO A 340 -17.22 -3.43 -4.76
CA PRO A 340 -17.75 -2.99 -6.05
C PRO A 340 -18.60 -1.71 -5.91
N ARG A 341 -18.74 -0.97 -7.01
CA ARG A 341 -19.50 0.29 -7.05
C ARG A 341 -21.01 0.11 -6.94
N GLU A 342 -21.52 -1.00 -7.47
CA GLU A 342 -22.94 -1.26 -7.61
C GLU A 342 -23.33 -2.58 -6.95
N ASP A 343 -24.62 -2.72 -6.67
CA ASP A 343 -25.20 -3.94 -6.12
C ASP A 343 -25.23 -5.06 -7.15
N ASN A 344 -25.01 -6.29 -6.68
CA ASN A 344 -24.97 -7.49 -7.51
C ASN A 344 -23.96 -7.38 -8.65
N TYR A 345 -22.84 -6.70 -8.41
CA TYR A 345 -21.78 -6.59 -9.39
C TYR A 345 -21.15 -7.95 -9.65
N ASP A 346 -20.95 -8.25 -10.92
CA ASP A 346 -20.29 -9.46 -11.39
C ASP A 346 -19.43 -9.09 -12.61
N GLY A 347 -18.11 -9.13 -12.45
CA GLY A 347 -17.17 -8.68 -13.50
C GLY A 347 -15.77 -8.37 -12.98
N THR A 348 -14.90 -7.86 -13.87
CA THR A 348 -13.51 -7.52 -13.55
C THR A 348 -13.36 -6.10 -12.98
N GLY A 349 -12.14 -5.60 -12.80
CA GLY A 349 -11.88 -4.19 -12.45
C GLY A 349 -12.03 -3.84 -10.96
N VAL A 350 -12.48 -4.79 -10.12
CA VAL A 350 -12.46 -4.64 -8.66
C VAL A 350 -11.09 -4.96 -8.08
N PHE A 351 -10.48 -6.07 -8.50
CA PHE A 351 -9.17 -6.49 -8.02
C PHE A 351 -8.05 -6.06 -8.96
N SER A 352 -6.81 -6.20 -8.48
CA SER A 352 -5.61 -6.03 -9.29
C SER A 352 -5.54 -7.11 -10.38
N HIS A 353 -5.06 -6.75 -11.56
CA HIS A 353 -4.68 -7.74 -12.57
C HIS A 353 -3.40 -8.44 -12.14
N ALA A 354 -3.22 -9.67 -12.59
CA ALA A 354 -2.12 -10.53 -12.16
C ALA A 354 -1.52 -11.31 -13.34
N VAL A 355 -0.25 -11.66 -13.20
CA VAL A 355 0.47 -12.57 -14.10
C VAL A 355 0.98 -13.73 -13.26
N LYS A 356 0.57 -14.95 -13.60
CA LYS A 356 0.97 -16.17 -12.88
C LYS A 356 2.40 -16.54 -13.26
N LEU A 357 3.32 -16.61 -12.30
CA LEU A 357 4.71 -16.95 -12.60
C LEU A 357 4.92 -18.47 -12.58
N LYS A 358 5.82 -18.99 -13.42
CA LYS A 358 6.24 -20.40 -13.36
C LYS A 358 7.13 -20.68 -12.15
N TYR A 359 7.99 -19.73 -11.80
CA TYR A 359 8.97 -19.83 -10.72
C TYR A 359 8.80 -18.70 -9.71
N GLU A 360 9.07 -18.96 -8.43
CA GLU A 360 9.06 -17.93 -7.39
C GLU A 360 10.07 -16.82 -7.74
N ARG A 361 9.62 -15.56 -7.67
CA ARG A 361 10.47 -14.38 -7.86
C ARG A 361 10.71 -13.70 -6.53
N HIS A 362 11.95 -13.77 -6.07
CA HIS A 362 12.38 -13.16 -4.82
C HIS A 362 13.11 -11.85 -5.07
N ALA A 363 12.97 -10.93 -4.13
CA ALA A 363 13.77 -9.72 -4.08
C ALA A 363 15.26 -10.04 -3.99
N PRO A 364 16.13 -9.28 -4.66
CA PRO A 364 17.55 -9.29 -4.36
C PRO A 364 17.81 -9.09 -2.86
N MET A 365 18.87 -9.72 -2.34
CA MET A 365 19.20 -9.68 -0.90
C MET A 365 19.39 -8.25 -0.36
N ASP A 366 19.85 -7.34 -1.20
CA ASP A 366 20.11 -5.93 -0.89
C ASP A 366 18.91 -5.01 -1.19
N HIS A 367 17.81 -5.54 -1.75
CA HIS A 367 16.61 -4.76 -2.02
C HIS A 367 16.00 -4.24 -0.70
N PRO A 368 15.50 -3.00 -0.62
CA PRO A 368 14.89 -2.49 0.61
C PRO A 368 13.62 -3.27 1.02
N ILE A 369 13.37 -3.37 2.33
CA ILE A 369 12.30 -4.24 2.89
C ILE A 369 10.90 -3.80 2.46
N ASN A 370 10.67 -2.49 2.37
CA ASN A 370 9.35 -1.90 2.13
C ASN A 370 9.22 -1.25 0.75
N GLU A 371 10.09 -1.60 -0.19
CA GLU A 371 10.05 -1.07 -1.55
C GLU A 371 9.50 -2.11 -2.53
N PRO A 372 8.64 -1.68 -3.48
CA PRO A 372 8.17 -2.57 -4.54
C PRO A 372 9.28 -2.90 -5.53
N ILE A 373 9.23 -4.12 -6.06
CA ILE A 373 10.07 -4.52 -7.20
C ILE A 373 9.28 -4.20 -8.47
N VAL A 374 9.75 -3.22 -9.23
CA VAL A 374 9.05 -2.74 -10.42
C VAL A 374 9.71 -3.30 -11.68
N TYR A 375 8.89 -3.69 -12.66
CA TYR A 375 9.32 -4.20 -13.96
C TYR A 375 8.93 -3.22 -15.07
N PRO A 376 9.60 -2.05 -15.19
CA PRO A 376 9.12 -0.93 -16.00
C PRO A 376 9.14 -1.19 -17.52
N ASN A 377 9.98 -2.10 -17.99
CA ASN A 377 10.12 -2.44 -19.41
C ASN A 377 9.47 -3.79 -19.75
N LEU A 378 8.79 -4.42 -18.79
CA LEU A 378 8.15 -5.70 -19.01
C LEU A 378 6.83 -5.49 -19.74
N VAL A 379 6.76 -6.03 -20.95
CA VAL A 379 5.53 -6.16 -21.73
C VAL A 379 5.06 -7.60 -21.56
N VAL A 380 3.82 -7.77 -21.13
CA VAL A 380 3.18 -9.08 -20.94
C VAL A 380 1.96 -9.11 -21.84
N GLU A 381 1.85 -10.16 -22.64
CA GLU A 381 0.74 -10.29 -23.58
C GLU A 381 -0.55 -10.64 -22.85
N ASP A 382 -1.69 -10.15 -23.36
CA ASP A 382 -2.99 -10.23 -22.65
C ASP A 382 -3.40 -11.67 -22.33
N GLU A 383 -2.93 -12.66 -23.11
CA GLU A 383 -3.16 -14.08 -22.84
C GLU A 383 -2.60 -14.55 -21.49
N PHE A 384 -1.50 -13.96 -21.01
CA PHE A 384 -0.89 -14.26 -19.70
C PHE A 384 -1.51 -13.44 -18.55
N VAL A 385 -2.37 -12.47 -18.85
CA VAL A 385 -2.93 -11.56 -17.86
C VAL A 385 -4.24 -12.13 -17.32
N VAL A 386 -4.24 -12.45 -16.03
CA VAL A 386 -5.45 -12.76 -15.26
C VAL A 386 -6.10 -11.45 -14.83
N LYS A 387 -7.41 -11.35 -15.02
CA LYS A 387 -8.27 -10.21 -14.67
C LYS A 387 -9.30 -10.68 -13.65
N PRO A 388 -8.96 -10.81 -12.36
CA PRO A 388 -9.78 -11.54 -11.39
C PRO A 388 -11.22 -11.04 -11.36
N ARG A 389 -12.15 -11.98 -11.56
CA ARG A 389 -13.59 -11.74 -11.50
C ARG A 389 -14.01 -11.53 -10.05
N TYR A 390 -14.71 -10.43 -9.80
CA TYR A 390 -15.53 -10.27 -8.61
C TYR A 390 -16.91 -10.89 -8.86
N ALA A 391 -17.41 -11.64 -7.89
CA ALA A 391 -18.79 -12.11 -7.83
C ALA A 391 -19.14 -12.42 -6.35
N MET A 392 -20.42 -12.62 -6.07
CA MET A 392 -20.85 -13.15 -4.75
C MET A 392 -20.19 -14.50 -4.48
N GLY A 393 -19.66 -14.68 -3.27
CA GLY A 393 -18.84 -15.81 -2.85
C GLY A 393 -17.34 -15.68 -3.20
N HIS A 394 -16.96 -14.64 -3.94
CA HIS A 394 -15.60 -14.37 -4.41
C HIS A 394 -15.16 -12.94 -4.00
N GLU A 395 -15.60 -12.47 -2.84
CA GLU A 395 -15.35 -11.10 -2.37
C GLU A 395 -13.89 -10.87 -1.93
N ILE A 396 -13.17 -11.95 -1.63
CA ILE A 396 -11.78 -11.90 -1.17
C ILE A 396 -10.90 -12.67 -2.16
N ILE A 397 -9.78 -12.05 -2.55
CA ILE A 397 -8.70 -12.75 -3.26
C ILE A 397 -7.41 -12.74 -2.46
N MET A 398 -6.62 -13.79 -2.60
CA MET A 398 -5.37 -13.99 -1.87
C MET A 398 -4.30 -14.55 -2.81
N PHE A 399 -3.07 -14.06 -2.68
CA PHE A 399 -1.94 -14.54 -3.46
C PHE A 399 -0.64 -14.35 -2.67
N ARG A 400 0.39 -15.13 -2.99
CA ARG A 400 1.75 -14.86 -2.49
C ARG A 400 2.43 -13.87 -3.43
N ASP A 401 3.06 -12.86 -2.85
CA ASP A 401 3.73 -11.80 -3.61
C ASP A 401 4.88 -12.33 -4.49
N VAL A 402 5.51 -13.44 -4.10
CA VAL A 402 6.57 -14.11 -4.89
C VAL A 402 6.05 -14.94 -6.07
N ASP A 403 4.75 -15.22 -6.13
CA ASP A 403 4.17 -16.12 -7.13
C ASP A 403 3.59 -15.40 -8.34
N ILE A 404 3.35 -14.10 -8.22
CA ILE A 404 2.70 -13.31 -9.24
C ILE A 404 3.40 -11.98 -9.43
N LEU A 405 3.18 -11.38 -10.60
CA LEU A 405 3.27 -9.92 -10.74
C LEU A 405 1.85 -9.38 -10.69
N HIS A 406 1.64 -8.23 -10.07
CA HIS A 406 0.34 -7.56 -10.10
C HIS A 406 0.44 -6.13 -10.60
N SER A 407 -0.71 -5.64 -11.06
CA SER A 407 -0.89 -4.25 -11.43
C SER A 407 -2.32 -3.79 -11.18
N ALA A 408 -2.53 -2.48 -11.13
CA ALA A 408 -3.88 -1.94 -11.13
C ALA A 408 -4.63 -2.41 -12.40
N PRO A 409 -5.95 -2.63 -12.32
CA PRO A 409 -6.73 -2.97 -13.51
C PRO A 409 -6.65 -1.83 -14.53
N GLU A 410 -6.73 -2.17 -15.81
CA GLU A 410 -6.73 -1.16 -16.89
C GLU A 410 -7.82 -0.11 -16.65
N VAL A 411 -8.98 -0.55 -16.18
CA VAL A 411 -10.12 0.28 -15.77
C VAL A 411 -10.53 -0.18 -14.37
N ALA A 412 -10.35 0.69 -13.38
CA ALA A 412 -10.85 0.43 -12.04
C ALA A 412 -12.37 0.66 -11.99
N TYR A 413 -13.12 -0.35 -11.59
CA TYR A 413 -14.57 -0.26 -11.38
C TYR A 413 -14.93 -0.74 -9.98
N ARG A 414 -14.50 0.04 -8.99
CA ARG A 414 -14.70 -0.23 -7.57
C ARG A 414 -14.95 1.05 -6.78
N ALA A 415 -15.59 0.90 -5.64
CA ALA A 415 -15.55 1.91 -4.59
C ALA A 415 -14.21 1.83 -3.86
N SER A 416 -13.70 0.61 -3.66
CA SER A 416 -12.35 0.36 -3.14
C SER A 416 -11.91 -1.10 -3.32
N VAL A 417 -10.64 -1.35 -3.10
CA VAL A 417 -10.12 -2.65 -2.65
C VAL A 417 -9.32 -2.41 -1.37
N MET A 418 -9.62 -3.17 -0.32
CA MET A 418 -8.86 -3.14 0.92
C MET A 418 -7.77 -4.20 0.88
N ARG A 419 -6.52 -3.79 1.06
CA ARG A 419 -5.36 -4.67 1.08
C ARG A 419 -4.87 -4.89 2.51
N PHE A 420 -4.72 -6.16 2.88
CA PHE A 420 -4.07 -6.65 4.08
C PHE A 420 -2.80 -7.41 3.65
N MET A 421 -1.71 -7.25 4.41
CA MET A 421 -0.40 -7.84 4.09
C MET A 421 0.26 -8.37 5.34
#